data_AF-A0A397W1I1-F1
#
_entry.id   AF-A0A397W1I1-F1
#
_cell.length_a   1.000
_cell.length_b   1.000
_cell.length_c   1.000
_cell.angle_alpha   90.00
_cell.angle_beta   90.00
_cell.angle_gamma   90.00
#
_symmetry.space_group_name_H-M   'P 1'
#
loop_
_entity.id
_entity.type
_entity.pdbx_description
1 polymer ?
#
loop_
_entity_poly.entity_id
_entity_poly.type
_entity_poly.pdbx_seq_one_letter_code
_entity_poly.pdbx_strand_id
1 'polypeptide(L)'
;MSEDFEVGGVGAAANQVSSAITEYNKRTCRVLVDRVENVATAIRKLNRRKEEEKEKFHDCDYLKTLIKLHKVLKNIKEFINDVSQLKGLSKFLYAKDIKSKCLALIDELETTCKDLQFGIMISLEDRNLEEKSLSEDVVKMTEFLKTIEGGVTDANNQLKENHEAICHVNVGVEKVQEDTDEIKIKLNAIFEEVIEIKKKIYKREISLASHIDMNHLKEVNERLSSTESRKIFKRLFNGIDVRAVNRSVREQ
;
A
#
# COMPACT_ATOMS: atom_id res chain seq x y z
N MET A 1 -24.39 39.80 30.13
CA MET A 1 -23.25 39.03 29.60
C MET A 1 -23.66 37.57 29.66
N SER A 2 -24.55 37.04 28.82
CA SER A 2 -24.69 37.13 27.35
C SER A 2 -23.54 36.43 26.64
N GLU A 3 -23.62 35.10 26.57
CA GLU A 3 -23.19 34.30 25.41
C GLU A 3 -23.88 32.93 25.49
N ASP A 4 -24.44 32.54 24.36
CA ASP A 4 -25.43 31.48 24.18
C ASP A 4 -24.87 30.08 24.45
N PHE A 5 -25.47 29.36 25.42
CA PHE A 5 -25.33 27.91 25.49
C PHE A 5 -26.22 27.30 24.41
N GLU A 6 -25.68 27.28 23.19
CA GLU A 6 -26.33 26.80 21.98
C GLU A 6 -26.71 25.31 22.13
N VAL A 7 -27.98 25.08 22.49
CA VAL A 7 -28.61 23.74 22.57
C VAL A 7 -28.71 23.06 21.17
N GLY A 8 -28.30 23.77 20.10
CA GLY A 8 -28.22 23.26 18.73
C GLY A 8 -27.09 22.27 18.46
N GLY A 9 -25.99 22.30 19.24
CA GLY A 9 -24.82 21.46 18.98
C GLY A 9 -25.01 19.97 19.26
N VAL A 10 -25.91 19.60 20.17
CA VAL A 10 -26.14 18.20 20.56
C VAL A 10 -27.05 17.48 19.54
N GLY A 11 -27.99 18.21 18.91
CA GLY A 11 -28.84 17.67 17.85
C GLY A 11 -28.11 17.51 16.51
N ALA A 12 -27.14 18.39 16.22
CA ALA A 12 -26.33 18.31 15.00
C ALA A 12 -25.31 17.14 15.04
N ALA A 13 -24.86 16.72 16.22
CA ALA A 13 -23.95 15.58 16.38
C ALA A 13 -24.62 14.23 16.03
N ALA A 14 -25.96 14.15 16.05
CA ALA A 14 -26.70 12.92 15.70
C ALA A 14 -26.82 12.70 14.18
N ASN A 15 -26.66 13.73 13.34
CA ASN A 15 -26.95 13.68 11.90
C ASN A 15 -25.73 13.59 10.98
N GLN A 16 -24.59 13.11 11.46
CA GLN A 16 -23.38 12.98 10.63
C GLN A 16 -22.65 11.64 10.85
N VAL A 17 -23.34 10.53 10.59
CA VAL A 17 -22.71 9.20 10.46
C VAL A 17 -23.31 8.46 9.27
N SER A 18 -22.79 8.74 8.06
CA SER A 18 -23.04 7.91 6.89
C SER A 18 -21.87 8.02 5.92
N SER A 19 -21.07 6.96 5.83
CA SER A 19 -20.62 6.34 4.57
C SER A 19 -19.29 5.57 4.73
N ALA A 20 -19.33 4.32 4.27
CA ALA A 20 -18.25 3.46 3.77
C ALA A 20 -17.46 2.50 4.69
N ILE A 21 -17.44 2.63 6.03
CA ILE A 21 -16.80 1.61 6.92
C ILE A 21 -17.75 1.14 8.05
N THR A 22 -19.01 1.58 7.95
CA THR A 22 -20.10 1.39 8.91
C THR A 22 -20.69 -0.04 8.92
N GLU A 23 -20.02 -1.06 8.37
CA GLU A 23 -20.62 -2.40 8.20
C GLU A 23 -20.26 -3.40 9.31
N TYR A 24 -19.04 -3.36 9.85
CA TYR A 24 -18.57 -4.35 10.84
C TYR A 24 -18.98 -4.02 12.29
N ASN A 25 -18.97 -2.74 12.67
CA ASN A 25 -19.30 -2.28 14.03
C ASN A 25 -20.62 -1.48 14.08
N LYS A 26 -21.52 -1.72 13.12
CA LYS A 26 -22.75 -0.93 12.95
C LYS A 26 -23.62 -0.98 14.18
N ARG A 27 -23.75 -2.16 14.78
CA ARG A 27 -24.65 -2.37 15.91
C ARG A 27 -24.05 -1.81 17.18
N THR A 28 -22.73 -1.95 17.36
CA THR A 28 -21.97 -1.31 18.43
C THR A 28 -22.16 0.20 18.41
N CYS A 29 -22.05 0.83 17.24
CA CYS A 29 -22.31 2.27 17.10
C CYS A 29 -23.76 2.62 17.42
N ARG A 30 -24.72 1.84 16.92
CA ARG A 30 -26.15 2.06 17.18
C ARG A 30 -26.48 2.02 18.66
N VAL A 31 -25.98 1.03 19.40
CA VAL A 31 -26.17 0.94 20.86
C VAL A 31 -25.73 2.23 21.55
N LEU A 32 -24.56 2.76 21.20
CA LEU A 32 -24.07 4.01 21.80
C LEU A 32 -24.92 5.23 21.38
N VAL A 33 -25.39 5.29 20.14
CA VAL A 33 -26.27 6.37 19.66
C VAL A 33 -27.60 6.35 20.43
N ASP A 34 -28.24 5.20 20.55
CA ASP A 34 -29.52 5.04 21.27
C ASP A 34 -29.38 5.49 22.74
N ARG A 35 -28.24 5.15 23.37
CA ARG A 35 -27.90 5.61 24.73
C ARG A 35 -27.74 7.13 24.81
N VAL A 36 -27.02 7.73 23.86
CA VAL A 36 -26.85 9.20 23.81
C VAL A 36 -28.18 9.91 23.58
N GLU A 37 -29.09 9.35 22.78
CA GLU A 37 -30.43 9.92 22.56
C GLU A 37 -31.31 9.92 23.82
N ASN A 38 -31.23 8.85 24.61
CA ASN A 38 -31.89 8.78 25.92
C ASN A 38 -31.38 9.88 26.87
N VAL A 39 -30.06 10.07 26.93
CA VAL A 39 -29.43 11.13 27.72
C VAL A 39 -29.82 12.52 27.21
N ALA A 40 -29.82 12.72 25.89
CA ALA A 40 -30.23 14.00 25.29
C ALA A 40 -31.68 14.35 25.67
N THR A 41 -32.56 13.36 25.73
CA THR A 41 -33.94 13.54 26.19
C THR A 41 -34.01 13.93 27.67
N ALA A 42 -33.19 13.31 28.52
CA ALA A 42 -33.08 13.68 29.94
C ALA A 42 -32.56 15.12 30.11
N ILE A 43 -31.55 15.53 29.35
CA ILE A 43 -31.00 16.90 29.36
C ILE A 43 -32.05 17.91 28.90
N ARG A 44 -32.78 17.63 27.81
CA ARG A 44 -33.89 18.51 27.35
C ARG A 44 -34.94 18.66 28.45
N LYS A 45 -35.27 17.56 29.13
CA LYS A 45 -36.22 17.54 30.25
C LYS A 45 -35.71 18.34 31.46
N LEU A 46 -34.40 18.32 31.76
CA LEU A 46 -33.76 19.14 32.80
C LEU A 46 -33.80 20.63 32.43
N ASN A 47 -33.41 20.98 31.21
CA ASN A 47 -33.40 22.37 30.72
C ASN A 47 -34.80 23.01 30.79
N ARG A 48 -35.86 22.25 30.49
CA ARG A 48 -37.24 22.76 30.60
C ARG A 48 -37.65 23.07 32.05
N ARG A 49 -37.11 22.35 33.04
CA ARG A 49 -37.38 22.56 34.47
C ARG A 49 -36.27 23.34 35.18
N LYS A 50 -35.44 24.08 34.45
CA LYS A 50 -34.25 24.72 35.00
C LYS A 50 -34.56 25.65 36.18
N GLU A 51 -35.66 26.39 36.14
CA GLU A 51 -36.05 27.27 37.25
C GLU A 51 -36.59 26.49 38.46
N GLU A 52 -37.34 25.41 38.22
CA GLU A 52 -37.86 24.51 39.26
C GLU A 52 -36.73 23.73 39.97
N GLU A 53 -35.63 23.45 39.25
CA GLU A 53 -34.48 22.69 39.76
C GLU A 53 -33.25 23.57 40.04
N LYS A 54 -33.46 24.90 40.22
CA LYS A 54 -32.38 25.89 40.38
C LYS A 54 -31.39 25.56 41.49
N GLU A 55 -31.86 25.00 42.60
CA GLU A 55 -31.03 24.58 43.73
C GLU A 55 -29.92 23.59 43.31
N LYS A 56 -30.21 22.67 42.37
CA LYS A 56 -29.21 21.73 41.85
C LYS A 56 -28.06 22.44 41.14
N PHE A 57 -28.33 23.58 40.51
CA PHE A 57 -27.30 24.36 39.80
C PHE A 57 -26.46 25.23 40.74
N HIS A 58 -26.81 25.30 42.03
CA HIS A 58 -25.97 25.88 43.07
C HIS A 58 -25.08 24.82 43.77
N ASP A 59 -25.34 23.54 43.55
CA ASP A 59 -24.53 22.44 44.03
C ASP A 59 -23.29 22.24 43.13
N CYS A 60 -22.11 22.47 43.71
CA CYS A 60 -20.84 22.29 43.01
C CYS A 60 -20.61 20.84 42.55
N ASP A 61 -21.04 19.83 43.30
CA ASP A 61 -20.84 18.43 42.93
C ASP A 61 -21.79 18.01 41.81
N TYR A 62 -23.00 18.56 41.79
CA TYR A 62 -23.91 18.41 40.66
C TYR A 62 -23.33 19.01 39.37
N LEU A 63 -22.77 20.24 39.45
CA LEU A 63 -22.12 20.89 38.31
C LEU A 63 -20.88 20.10 37.82
N LYS A 64 -20.04 19.59 38.72
CA LYS A 64 -18.92 18.70 38.35
C LYS A 64 -19.41 17.45 37.62
N THR A 65 -20.53 16.89 38.05
CA THR A 65 -21.12 15.71 37.41
C THR A 65 -21.65 16.03 35.99
N LEU A 66 -22.20 17.23 35.75
CA LEU A 66 -22.54 17.68 34.39
C LEU A 66 -21.30 17.81 33.49
N ILE A 67 -20.19 18.31 34.03
CA ILE A 67 -18.91 18.37 33.29
C ILE A 67 -18.41 16.96 32.98
N LYS A 68 -18.50 16.03 33.94
CA LYS A 68 -18.18 14.61 33.72
C LYS A 68 -19.05 14.03 32.60
N LEU A 69 -20.36 14.29 32.59
CA LEU A 69 -21.26 13.84 31.53
C LEU A 69 -20.82 14.34 30.16
N HIS A 70 -20.48 15.63 30.04
CA HIS A 70 -19.97 16.19 28.80
C HIS A 70 -18.71 15.47 28.31
N LYS A 71 -17.78 15.16 29.23
CA LYS A 71 -16.56 14.40 28.91
C LYS A 71 -16.89 12.98 28.41
N VAL A 72 -17.80 12.27 29.07
CA VAL A 72 -18.22 10.93 28.65
C VAL A 72 -18.84 10.96 27.24
N LEU A 73 -19.74 11.91 26.97
CA LEU A 73 -20.34 12.09 25.64
C LEU A 73 -19.29 12.37 24.56
N LYS A 74 -18.27 13.17 24.89
CA LYS A 74 -17.13 13.41 23.98
C LYS A 74 -16.33 12.12 23.71
N ASN A 75 -16.03 11.34 24.75
CA ASN A 75 -15.33 10.06 24.59
C ASN A 75 -16.13 9.07 23.74
N ILE A 76 -17.46 9.02 23.90
CA ILE A 76 -18.35 8.21 23.06
C ILE A 76 -18.28 8.65 21.59
N LYS A 77 -18.33 9.96 21.33
CA LYS A 77 -18.21 10.50 19.97
C LYS A 77 -16.87 10.11 19.31
N GLU A 78 -15.78 10.27 20.04
CA GLU A 78 -14.44 9.90 19.55
C GLU A 78 -14.33 8.39 19.29
N PHE A 79 -14.88 7.57 20.19
CA PHE A 79 -14.92 6.12 20.02
C PHE A 79 -15.74 5.70 18.79
N ILE A 80 -16.95 6.24 18.61
CA ILE A 80 -17.78 5.98 17.42
C ILE A 80 -17.00 6.32 16.15
N ASN A 81 -16.30 7.46 16.13
CA ASN A 81 -15.48 7.86 14.99
C ASN A 81 -14.32 6.87 14.74
N ASP A 82 -13.65 6.40 15.79
CA ASP A 82 -12.56 5.44 15.67
C ASP A 82 -13.04 4.08 15.11
N VAL A 83 -14.14 3.55 15.63
CA VAL A 83 -14.64 2.22 15.22
C VAL A 83 -15.42 2.25 13.90
N SER A 84 -15.74 3.44 13.40
CA SER A 84 -16.37 3.67 12.11
C SER A 84 -15.37 3.90 10.97
N GLN A 85 -14.06 3.87 11.24
CA GLN A 85 -13.02 4.13 10.23
C GLN A 85 -11.88 3.10 10.34
N LEU A 86 -11.37 2.61 9.21
CA LEU A 86 -10.30 1.59 9.21
C LEU A 86 -9.03 2.06 9.92
N LYS A 87 -8.66 3.34 9.72
CA LYS A 87 -7.52 3.96 10.43
C LYS A 87 -7.76 4.09 11.93
N GLY A 88 -9.00 4.29 12.36
CA GLY A 88 -9.34 4.29 13.78
C GLY A 88 -9.34 2.89 14.37
N LEU A 89 -9.77 1.89 13.59
CA LEU A 89 -9.77 0.48 13.99
C LEU A 89 -8.37 -0.05 14.29
N SER A 90 -7.31 0.50 13.66
CA SER A 90 -5.93 0.11 13.98
C SER A 90 -5.51 0.40 15.42
N LYS A 91 -6.28 1.19 16.18
CA LYS A 91 -6.09 1.39 17.62
C LYS A 91 -6.48 0.16 18.45
N PHE A 92 -7.25 -0.76 17.87
CA PHE A 92 -7.74 -1.96 18.54
C PHE A 92 -7.06 -3.17 17.91
N LEU A 93 -6.42 -3.99 18.75
CA LEU A 93 -5.74 -5.19 18.28
C LEU A 93 -6.73 -6.32 18.01
N TYR A 94 -7.79 -6.40 18.82
CA TYR A 94 -8.81 -7.43 18.71
C TYR A 94 -10.23 -6.85 18.75
N ALA A 95 -11.16 -7.50 18.04
CA ALA A 95 -12.57 -7.12 18.07
C ALA A 95 -13.17 -7.14 19.48
N LYS A 96 -12.70 -8.02 20.37
CA LYS A 96 -13.10 -8.03 21.79
C LYS A 96 -12.76 -6.72 22.52
N ASP A 97 -11.69 -6.04 22.12
CA ASP A 97 -11.25 -4.79 22.76
C ASP A 97 -12.24 -3.66 22.47
N ILE A 98 -12.83 -3.67 21.26
CA ILE A 98 -13.91 -2.77 20.85
C ILE A 98 -15.13 -2.99 21.74
N LYS A 99 -15.56 -4.24 21.91
CA LYS A 99 -16.70 -4.59 22.79
C LYS A 99 -16.45 -4.15 24.24
N SER A 100 -15.28 -4.49 24.80
CA SER A 100 -14.91 -4.10 26.16
C SER A 100 -14.90 -2.58 26.34
N LYS A 101 -14.37 -1.83 25.37
CA LYS A 101 -14.35 -0.36 25.44
C LYS A 101 -15.76 0.23 25.32
N CYS A 102 -16.63 -0.32 24.47
CA CYS A 102 -18.03 0.07 24.36
C CYS A 102 -18.76 -0.11 25.69
N LEU A 103 -18.65 -1.30 26.30
CA LEU A 103 -19.28 -1.60 27.60
C LEU A 103 -18.79 -0.66 28.72
N ALA A 104 -17.49 -0.35 28.74
CA ALA A 104 -16.93 0.59 29.71
C ALA A 104 -17.50 2.01 29.53
N LEU A 105 -17.70 2.47 28.29
CA LEU A 105 -18.32 3.77 28.01
C LEU A 105 -19.79 3.81 28.40
N ILE A 106 -20.53 2.72 28.19
CA ILE A 106 -21.92 2.58 28.62
C ILE A 106 -22.01 2.66 30.16
N ASP A 107 -21.16 1.92 30.86
CA ASP A 107 -21.13 1.92 32.33
C ASP A 107 -20.78 3.30 32.91
N GLU A 108 -19.80 3.99 32.32
CA GLU A 108 -19.42 5.35 32.73
C GLU A 108 -20.57 6.35 32.48
N LEU A 109 -21.28 6.21 31.36
CA LEU A 109 -22.44 7.04 31.02
C LEU A 109 -23.60 6.80 31.99
N GLU A 110 -23.95 5.53 32.24
CA GLU A 110 -25.04 5.14 33.13
C GLU A 110 -24.77 5.57 34.56
N THR A 111 -23.55 5.36 35.07
CA THR A 111 -23.14 5.82 36.40
C THR A 111 -23.27 7.34 36.51
N THR A 112 -22.79 8.07 35.51
CA THR A 112 -22.90 9.55 35.51
C THR A 112 -24.36 10.02 35.42
N CYS A 113 -25.22 9.33 34.67
CA CYS A 113 -26.64 9.62 34.62
C CYS A 113 -27.35 9.35 35.95
N LYS A 114 -26.94 8.30 36.66
CA LYS A 114 -27.44 7.97 38.00
C LYS A 114 -27.02 9.04 39.01
N ASP A 115 -25.78 9.50 38.96
CA ASP A 115 -25.27 10.59 39.82
C ASP A 115 -26.05 11.90 39.57
N LEU A 116 -26.45 12.16 38.33
CA LEU A 116 -27.33 13.29 37.95
C LEU A 116 -28.81 13.05 38.22
N GLN A 117 -29.17 11.86 38.73
CA GLN A 117 -30.55 11.44 38.98
C GLN A 117 -31.42 11.51 37.72
N PHE A 118 -30.85 11.25 36.54
CA PHE A 118 -31.61 11.14 35.32
C PHE A 118 -32.44 9.85 35.37
N GLY A 119 -33.76 9.97 35.17
CA GLY A 119 -34.68 8.84 35.15
C GLY A 119 -34.60 8.02 33.86
N ILE A 120 -33.41 7.52 33.52
CA ILE A 120 -33.18 6.64 32.37
C ILE A 120 -33.34 5.21 32.87
N MET A 121 -34.46 4.57 32.50
CA MET A 121 -34.71 3.16 32.80
C MET A 121 -34.20 2.30 31.67
N ILE A 122 -33.49 1.23 32.02
CA ILE A 122 -32.93 0.27 31.07
C ILE A 122 -33.46 -1.10 31.45
N SER A 123 -34.19 -1.75 30.55
CA SER A 123 -34.72 -3.07 30.84
C SER A 123 -33.63 -4.14 30.72
N LEU A 124 -33.85 -5.29 31.37
CA LEU A 124 -32.98 -6.47 31.17
C LEU A 124 -32.99 -6.93 29.70
N GLU A 125 -34.14 -6.79 29.03
CA GLU A 125 -34.31 -7.12 27.61
C GLU A 125 -33.41 -6.25 26.74
N ASP A 126 -33.38 -4.93 26.98
CA ASP A 126 -32.50 -3.99 26.26
C ASP A 126 -31.02 -4.37 26.45
N ARG A 127 -30.63 -4.71 27.69
CA ARG A 127 -29.26 -5.16 27.98
C ARG A 127 -28.89 -6.44 27.24
N ASN A 128 -29.80 -7.41 27.17
CA ASN A 128 -29.58 -8.65 26.42
C ASN A 128 -29.47 -8.38 24.92
N LEU A 129 -30.30 -7.49 24.38
CA LEU A 129 -30.26 -7.11 22.96
C LEU A 129 -28.96 -6.38 22.60
N GLU A 130 -28.48 -5.51 23.47
CA GLU A 130 -27.20 -4.82 23.34
C GLU A 130 -26.04 -5.83 23.36
N GLU A 131 -26.00 -6.71 24.36
CA GLU A 131 -24.94 -7.72 24.47
C GLU A 131 -24.89 -8.64 23.25
N LYS A 132 -26.06 -9.05 22.73
CA LYS A 132 -26.17 -9.79 21.47
C LYS A 132 -25.63 -8.97 20.30
N SER A 133 -26.05 -7.72 20.19
CA SER A 133 -25.64 -6.80 19.12
C SER A 133 -24.12 -6.59 19.07
N LEU A 134 -23.50 -6.35 20.24
CA LEU A 134 -22.06 -6.19 20.38
C LEU A 134 -21.33 -7.50 20.03
N SER A 135 -21.85 -8.64 20.47
CA SER A 135 -21.24 -9.95 20.21
C SER A 135 -21.26 -10.33 18.73
N GLU A 136 -22.35 -10.02 18.02
CA GLU A 136 -22.44 -10.28 16.58
C GLU A 136 -21.45 -9.40 15.78
N ASP A 137 -21.24 -8.14 16.18
CA ASP A 137 -20.22 -7.28 15.57
C ASP A 137 -18.80 -7.80 15.84
N VAL A 138 -18.53 -8.35 17.04
CA VAL A 138 -17.24 -8.98 17.36
C VAL A 138 -16.95 -10.15 16.42
N VAL A 139 -17.94 -10.99 16.12
CA VAL A 139 -17.78 -12.12 15.19
C VAL A 139 -17.44 -11.60 13.79
N LYS A 140 -18.24 -10.67 13.25
CA LYS A 140 -18.02 -10.10 11.91
C LYS A 140 -16.65 -9.43 11.78
N MET A 141 -16.25 -8.64 12.77
CA MET A 141 -14.95 -7.96 12.76
C MET A 141 -13.80 -8.97 12.85
N THR A 142 -13.96 -10.05 13.62
CA THR A 142 -12.95 -11.12 13.69
C THR A 142 -12.78 -11.84 12.36
N GLU A 143 -13.88 -12.13 11.65
CA GLU A 143 -13.84 -12.74 10.31
C GLU A 143 -13.16 -11.81 9.29
N PHE A 144 -13.48 -10.52 9.33
CA PHE A 144 -12.83 -9.51 8.49
C PHE A 144 -11.32 -9.46 8.69
N LEU A 145 -10.86 -9.42 9.94
CA LEU A 145 -9.43 -9.40 10.27
C LEU A 145 -8.70 -10.65 9.77
N LYS A 146 -9.31 -11.84 9.92
CA LYS A 146 -8.77 -13.09 9.37
C LYS A 146 -8.64 -13.06 7.84
N THR A 147 -9.60 -12.44 7.17
CA THR A 147 -9.60 -12.33 5.70
C THR A 147 -8.46 -11.44 5.22
N ILE A 148 -8.22 -10.31 5.92
CA ILE A 148 -7.07 -9.44 5.65
C ILE A 148 -5.75 -10.18 5.90
N GLU A 149 -5.63 -10.87 7.04
CA GLU A 149 -4.43 -11.61 7.40
C GLU A 149 -4.07 -12.68 6.35
N GLY A 150 -5.08 -13.41 5.86
CA GLY A 150 -4.92 -14.35 4.75
C GLY A 150 -4.42 -13.68 3.47
N GLY A 151 -5.07 -12.60 3.03
CA GLY A 151 -4.68 -11.88 1.81
C GLY A 151 -3.27 -11.26 1.88
N VAL A 152 -2.86 -10.76 3.04
CA VAL A 152 -1.49 -10.24 3.25
C VAL A 152 -0.46 -11.36 3.21
N THR A 153 -0.78 -12.51 3.80
CA THR A 153 0.10 -13.68 3.80
C THR A 153 0.32 -14.20 2.38
N ASP A 154 -0.75 -14.32 1.59
CA ASP A 154 -0.69 -14.77 0.19
C ASP A 154 0.15 -13.81 -0.67
N ALA A 155 -0.06 -12.50 -0.53
CA ALA A 155 0.73 -11.49 -1.23
C ALA A 155 2.23 -11.56 -0.87
N ASN A 156 2.54 -11.79 0.41
CA ASN A 156 3.92 -11.92 0.87
C ASN A 156 4.60 -13.18 0.31
N ASN A 157 3.87 -14.29 0.23
CA ASN A 157 4.37 -15.52 -0.37
C ASN A 157 4.64 -15.34 -1.87
N GLN A 158 3.71 -14.72 -2.62
CA GLN A 158 3.92 -14.38 -4.03
C GLN A 158 5.12 -13.46 -4.22
N LEU A 159 5.31 -12.47 -3.34
CA LEU A 159 6.48 -11.59 -3.39
C LEU A 159 7.79 -12.35 -3.22
N LYS A 160 7.81 -13.33 -2.30
CA LYS A 160 8.97 -14.19 -2.07
C LYS A 160 9.27 -15.07 -3.29
N GLU A 161 8.25 -15.71 -3.88
CA GLU A 161 8.41 -16.51 -5.10
C GLU A 161 8.93 -15.65 -6.26
N ASN A 162 8.38 -14.45 -6.45
CA ASN A 162 8.84 -13.52 -7.46
C ASN A 162 10.29 -13.08 -7.22
N HIS A 163 10.67 -12.83 -5.96
CA HIS A 163 12.05 -12.49 -5.59
C HIS A 163 13.02 -13.63 -5.95
N GLU A 164 12.65 -14.89 -5.63
CA GLU A 164 13.44 -16.07 -5.99
C GLU A 164 13.58 -16.21 -7.51
N ALA A 165 12.50 -16.03 -8.28
CA ALA A 165 12.53 -16.05 -9.73
C ALA A 165 13.45 -14.97 -10.33
N ILE A 166 13.39 -13.74 -9.79
CA ILE A 166 14.27 -12.63 -10.21
C ILE A 166 15.74 -12.97 -9.93
N CYS A 167 16.06 -13.54 -8.77
CA CYS A 167 17.41 -14.00 -8.46
C CYS A 167 17.94 -14.99 -9.49
N HIS A 168 17.12 -15.98 -9.89
CA HIS A 168 17.51 -16.95 -10.92
C HIS A 168 17.76 -16.29 -12.29
N VAL A 169 16.92 -15.33 -12.68
CA VAL A 169 17.12 -14.58 -13.93
C VAL A 169 18.43 -13.78 -13.89
N ASN A 170 18.73 -13.11 -12.77
CA ASN A 170 19.96 -12.33 -12.62
C ASN A 170 21.22 -13.19 -12.79
N VAL A 171 21.24 -14.41 -12.21
CA VAL A 171 22.36 -15.36 -12.42
C VAL A 171 22.50 -15.73 -13.90
N GLY A 172 21.38 -15.90 -14.61
CA GLY A 172 21.41 -16.15 -16.05
C GLY A 172 21.99 -14.97 -16.84
N VAL A 173 21.62 -13.74 -16.48
CA VAL A 173 22.14 -12.51 -17.09
C VAL A 173 23.63 -12.35 -16.85
N GLU A 174 24.12 -12.63 -15.64
CA GLU A 174 25.55 -12.60 -15.31
C GLU A 174 26.36 -13.55 -16.20
N LYS A 175 25.90 -14.79 -16.39
CA LYS A 175 26.55 -15.75 -17.29
C LYS A 175 26.58 -15.30 -18.75
N VAL A 176 25.46 -14.76 -19.26
CA VAL A 176 25.39 -14.22 -20.63
C VAL A 176 26.33 -13.04 -20.80
N GLN A 177 26.50 -12.22 -19.76
CA GLN A 177 27.44 -11.11 -19.76
C GLN A 177 28.89 -11.61 -19.83
N GLU A 178 29.24 -12.62 -19.04
CA GLU A 178 30.57 -13.28 -19.08
C GLU A 178 30.88 -13.84 -20.48
N ASP A 179 29.96 -14.61 -21.06
CA ASP A 179 30.11 -15.16 -22.42
C ASP A 179 30.28 -14.05 -23.47
N THR A 180 29.52 -12.96 -23.33
CA THR A 180 29.59 -11.80 -24.24
C THR A 180 30.95 -11.12 -24.16
N ASP A 181 31.51 -10.98 -22.96
CA ASP A 181 32.82 -10.36 -22.77
C ASP A 181 33.95 -11.27 -23.29
N GLU A 182 33.83 -12.59 -23.14
CA GLU A 182 34.76 -13.54 -23.76
C GLU A 182 34.74 -13.46 -25.29
N ILE A 183 33.55 -13.40 -25.90
CA ILE A 183 33.38 -13.23 -27.36
C ILE A 183 34.03 -11.93 -27.83
N LYS A 184 33.83 -10.81 -27.12
CA LYS A 184 34.48 -9.53 -27.45
C LYS A 184 36.00 -9.64 -27.46
N ILE A 185 36.59 -10.30 -26.46
CA ILE A 185 38.05 -10.50 -26.37
C ILE A 185 38.55 -11.31 -27.57
N LYS A 186 37.92 -12.45 -27.86
CA LYS A 186 38.28 -13.31 -29.01
C LYS A 186 38.17 -12.55 -30.34
N LEU A 187 37.11 -11.77 -30.50
CA LEU A 187 36.89 -10.97 -31.71
C LEU A 187 37.99 -9.90 -31.89
N ASN A 188 38.40 -9.23 -30.82
CA ASN A 188 39.51 -8.26 -30.87
C ASN A 188 40.83 -8.92 -31.24
N ALA A 189 41.12 -10.11 -30.72
CA ALA A 189 42.33 -10.86 -31.10
C ALA A 189 42.36 -11.18 -32.60
N ILE A 190 41.24 -11.66 -33.17
CA ILE A 190 41.10 -11.89 -34.61
C ILE A 190 41.32 -10.59 -35.41
N PHE A 191 40.79 -9.45 -34.93
CA PHE A 191 41.00 -8.18 -35.61
C PHE A 191 42.48 -7.79 -35.69
N GLU A 192 43.24 -7.94 -34.61
CA GLU A 192 44.67 -7.64 -34.60
C GLU A 192 45.45 -8.57 -35.54
N GLU A 193 45.13 -9.86 -35.57
CA GLU A 193 45.74 -10.82 -36.52
C GLU A 193 45.47 -10.43 -37.97
N VAL A 194 44.24 -10.05 -38.31
CA VAL A 194 43.88 -9.61 -39.68
C VAL A 194 44.64 -8.34 -40.07
N ILE A 195 44.80 -7.39 -39.15
CA ILE A 195 45.58 -6.17 -39.37
C ILE A 195 47.04 -6.52 -39.67
N GLU A 196 47.65 -7.41 -38.90
CA GLU A 196 49.03 -7.86 -39.11
C GLU A 196 49.21 -8.58 -40.44
N ILE A 197 48.30 -9.50 -40.80
CA ILE A 197 48.30 -10.15 -42.12
C ILE A 197 48.25 -9.10 -43.23
N LYS A 198 47.34 -8.13 -43.12
CA LYS A 198 47.20 -7.04 -44.10
C LYS A 198 48.50 -6.23 -44.26
N LYS A 199 49.21 -5.94 -43.17
CA LYS A 199 50.51 -5.25 -43.20
C LYS A 199 51.57 -6.07 -43.95
N LYS A 200 51.69 -7.38 -43.66
CA LYS A 200 52.66 -8.28 -44.31
C LYS A 200 52.40 -8.41 -45.82
N ILE A 201 51.14 -8.46 -46.24
CA ILE A 201 50.74 -8.46 -47.66
C ILE A 201 51.21 -7.19 -48.37
N TYR A 202 50.97 -6.00 -47.78
CA TYR A 202 51.37 -4.72 -48.38
C TYR A 202 52.89 -4.62 -48.59
N LYS A 203 53.67 -5.19 -47.67
CA LYS A 203 55.14 -5.27 -47.75
C LYS A 203 55.66 -6.35 -48.71
N ARG A 204 54.77 -7.12 -49.37
CA ARG A 204 55.09 -8.28 -50.24
C ARG A 204 55.89 -9.39 -49.54
N GLU A 205 55.80 -9.48 -48.22
CA GLU A 205 56.43 -10.55 -47.42
C GLU A 205 55.70 -11.90 -47.59
N ILE A 206 54.45 -11.88 -48.10
CA ILE A 206 53.64 -13.06 -48.43
C ILE A 206 53.17 -12.93 -49.89
N SER A 207 53.45 -13.92 -50.74
CA SER A 207 52.98 -13.96 -52.14
C SER A 207 51.54 -14.49 -52.21
N LEU A 208 50.55 -13.60 -52.34
CA LEU A 208 49.16 -13.99 -52.66
C LEU A 208 48.88 -13.83 -54.16
N ALA A 209 49.30 -14.84 -54.91
CA ALA A 209 48.66 -15.17 -56.17
C ALA A 209 48.18 -16.62 -55.98
N SER A 210 46.96 -16.89 -55.52
CA SER A 210 45.92 -17.23 -56.50
C SER A 210 44.50 -17.51 -55.96
N HIS A 211 44.15 -17.43 -54.65
CA HIS A 211 42.89 -18.03 -54.16
C HIS A 211 42.07 -17.17 -53.15
N ILE A 212 41.68 -15.93 -53.48
CA ILE A 212 40.64 -15.22 -52.68
C ILE A 212 39.41 -14.97 -53.56
N ASP A 213 38.30 -15.63 -53.24
CA ASP A 213 37.00 -15.42 -53.88
C ASP A 213 36.28 -14.21 -53.27
N MET A 214 36.25 -13.13 -54.03
CA MET A 214 35.64 -11.85 -53.65
C MET A 214 34.10 -11.92 -53.54
N ASN A 215 33.44 -12.90 -54.17
CA ASN A 215 31.99 -13.05 -54.08
C ASN A 215 31.57 -13.56 -52.69
N HIS A 216 32.34 -14.48 -52.13
CA HIS A 216 32.11 -15.03 -50.79
C HIS A 216 32.26 -13.95 -49.70
N LEU A 217 33.22 -13.04 -49.85
CA LEU A 217 33.41 -11.91 -48.92
C LEU A 217 32.25 -10.90 -48.97
N LYS A 218 31.70 -10.67 -50.16
CA LYS A 218 30.54 -9.78 -50.33
C LYS A 218 29.29 -10.38 -49.65
N GLU A 219 29.08 -11.68 -49.80
CA GLU A 219 27.99 -12.41 -49.16
C GLU A 219 28.10 -12.37 -47.63
N VAL A 220 29.30 -12.54 -47.07
CA VAL A 220 29.55 -12.41 -45.63
C VAL A 220 29.19 -11.01 -45.11
N ASN A 221 29.57 -9.94 -45.83
CA ASN A 221 29.23 -8.56 -45.44
C ASN A 221 27.71 -8.30 -45.41
N GLU A 222 26.97 -8.90 -46.35
CA GLU A 222 25.52 -8.75 -46.45
C GLU A 222 24.78 -9.50 -45.32
N ARG A 223 25.33 -10.63 -44.86
CA ARG A 223 24.79 -11.43 -43.74
C ARG A 223 25.05 -10.83 -42.35
N LEU A 224 25.94 -9.84 -42.21
CA LEU A 224 26.16 -9.14 -40.94
C LEU A 224 24.92 -8.31 -40.58
N SER A 225 24.28 -8.61 -39.45
CA SER A 225 23.03 -7.95 -39.03
C SER A 225 23.23 -6.55 -38.44
N SER A 226 24.33 -6.32 -37.72
CA SER A 226 24.62 -5.06 -37.01
C SER A 226 25.29 -4.01 -37.91
N THR A 227 24.80 -2.77 -37.83
CA THR A 227 25.39 -1.60 -38.52
C THR A 227 26.84 -1.36 -38.11
N GLU A 228 27.20 -1.65 -36.86
CA GLU A 228 28.57 -1.46 -36.37
C GLU A 228 29.50 -2.56 -36.90
N SER A 229 29.03 -3.82 -36.94
CA SER A 229 29.75 -4.92 -37.58
C SER A 229 30.02 -4.66 -39.07
N ARG A 230 29.05 -4.09 -39.80
CA ARG A 230 29.23 -3.69 -41.21
C ARG A 230 30.24 -2.56 -41.38
N LYS A 231 30.28 -1.57 -40.48
CA LYS A 231 31.29 -0.49 -40.52
C LYS A 231 32.69 -1.05 -40.33
N ILE A 232 32.87 -1.97 -39.37
CA ILE A 232 34.16 -2.60 -39.11
C ILE A 232 34.60 -3.45 -40.31
N PHE A 233 33.70 -4.26 -40.88
CA PHE A 233 33.98 -5.04 -42.09
C PHE A 233 34.46 -4.14 -43.25
N LYS A 234 33.75 -3.04 -43.53
CA LYS A 234 34.17 -2.09 -44.59
C LYS A 234 35.56 -1.50 -44.33
N ARG A 235 35.91 -1.17 -43.08
CA ARG A 235 37.25 -0.65 -42.74
C ARG A 235 38.36 -1.69 -43.01
N LEU A 236 38.10 -2.97 -42.79
CA LEU A 236 39.07 -4.04 -43.04
C LEU A 236 39.36 -4.22 -44.54
N PHE A 237 38.32 -4.28 -45.37
CA PHE A 237 38.42 -4.75 -46.75
C PHE A 237 38.50 -3.63 -47.81
N ASN A 238 38.18 -2.37 -47.48
CA ASN A 238 38.21 -1.25 -48.45
C ASN A 238 39.61 -0.84 -48.97
N GLY A 239 40.68 -1.57 -48.62
CA GLY A 239 42.06 -1.28 -49.04
C GLY A 239 42.75 -2.40 -49.84
N ILE A 240 42.04 -3.47 -50.20
CA ILE A 240 42.59 -4.52 -51.07
C ILE A 240 42.49 -4.03 -52.52
N ASP A 241 43.53 -3.38 -53.04
CA ASP A 241 43.58 -2.94 -54.44
C ASP A 241 43.89 -4.12 -55.36
N VAL A 242 42.84 -4.63 -56.00
CA VAL A 242 42.86 -5.74 -56.98
C VAL A 242 43.80 -5.48 -58.16
N ARG A 243 44.17 -4.22 -58.45
CA ARG A 243 45.04 -3.87 -59.59
C ARG A 243 46.53 -4.15 -59.36
N ALA A 244 46.97 -4.33 -58.11
CA ALA A 244 48.37 -4.69 -57.82
C ALA A 244 48.64 -6.19 -58.01
N VAL A 245 47.63 -7.03 -57.77
CA VAL A 245 47.73 -8.51 -57.84
C VAL A 245 47.78 -8.99 -59.30
N ASN A 246 46.96 -8.44 -60.18
CA ASN A 246 46.91 -8.84 -61.59
C ASN A 246 48.17 -8.45 -62.42
N ARG A 247 49.02 -7.56 -61.90
CA ARG A 247 50.25 -7.14 -62.61
C ARG A 247 51.39 -8.14 -62.44
N SER A 248 51.43 -8.89 -61.33
CA SER A 248 52.46 -9.92 -61.10
C SER A 248 52.21 -11.24 -61.84
N VAL A 249 50.98 -11.49 -62.31
CA VAL A 249 50.63 -12.71 -63.09
C VAL A 249 51.00 -12.56 -64.58
N ARG A 250 51.29 -11.35 -65.06
CA ARG A 250 51.74 -11.14 -66.46
C ARG A 250 53.26 -11.06 -66.62
N GLU A 251 54.03 -11.15 -65.54
CA GLU A 251 55.50 -11.07 -65.55
C GLU A 251 56.18 -12.36 -65.02
N GLN A 252 55.48 -13.49 -65.04
CA GLN A 252 56.07 -14.84 -64.93
C GLN A 252 55.90 -15.61 -66.23
#